data_AF-A0A2A9GY12-F1
#
_entry.id   AF-A0A2A9GY12-F1
#
_cell.length_a   1.000
_cell.length_b   1.000
_cell.length_c   1.000
_cell.angle_alpha   90.00
_cell.angle_beta   90.00
_cell.angle_gamma   90.00
#
_symmetry.space_group_name_H-M   'P 1'
#
loop_
_entity.id
_entity.type
_entity.pdbx_description
1 polymer ?
#
loop_
_entity_poly.entity_id
_entity_poly.type
_entity_poly.pdbx_seq_one_letter_code
_entity_poly.pdbx_strand_id
1 'polypeptide(L)'
;MTFFMERLAEVLGTRPSDDEIPAPQLRPSRLGARGDGVDKQVILRSLAEQYVSEANAVIEDPADHLELRDEVGGNELAFVVSCRDHLARVSTLIEADTAYGQIISADLPGAEAYELEGPEALPDLIIRLCLVAGLQNKRTTQLS
;
A
#
# COMPACT_ATOMS: atom_id res chain seq x y z
N MET A 1 -9.76 11.66 -13.79
CA MET A 1 -8.86 10.85 -12.95
C MET A 1 -9.47 10.80 -11.56
N THR A 2 -9.18 9.77 -10.75
CA THR A 2 -9.59 9.77 -9.34
C THR A 2 -8.70 10.72 -8.54
N PHE A 3 -9.12 11.10 -7.33
CA PHE A 3 -8.27 11.91 -6.44
C PHE A 3 -6.92 11.23 -6.15
N PHE A 4 -6.92 9.89 -6.03
CA PHE A 4 -5.69 9.11 -5.87
C PHE A 4 -4.78 9.24 -7.10
N MET A 5 -5.31 9.06 -8.32
CA MET A 5 -4.53 9.20 -9.55
C MET A 5 -3.95 10.61 -9.72
N GLU A 6 -4.73 11.65 -9.40
CA GLU A 6 -4.28 13.05 -9.46
C GLU A 6 -3.11 13.29 -8.51
N ARG A 7 -3.24 12.85 -7.26
CA ARG A 7 -2.20 12.95 -6.24
C ARG A 7 -0.94 12.16 -6.63
N LEU A 8 -1.09 10.95 -7.16
CA LEU A 8 0.04 10.13 -7.61
C LEU A 8 0.78 10.79 -8.79
N ALA A 9 0.04 11.30 -9.78
CA ALA A 9 0.63 11.99 -10.92
C ALA A 9 1.44 13.22 -10.50
N GLU A 10 0.92 13.99 -9.54
CA GLU A 10 1.59 15.16 -8.98
C GLU A 10 2.93 14.79 -8.32
N VAL A 11 2.94 13.81 -7.42
CA VAL A 11 4.17 13.43 -6.69
C VAL A 11 5.21 12.78 -7.60
N LEU A 12 4.79 11.97 -8.57
CA LEU A 12 5.69 11.36 -9.55
C LEU A 12 6.29 12.39 -10.53
N GLY A 13 5.62 13.52 -10.77
CA GLY A 13 6.12 14.60 -11.65
C GLY A 13 7.03 15.62 -10.96
N THR A 14 7.02 15.67 -9.62
CA THR A 14 7.72 16.71 -8.84
C THR A 14 8.96 16.21 -8.11
N ARG A 15 9.05 14.91 -7.79
CA ARG A 15 10.06 14.31 -6.88
C ARG A 15 10.07 15.01 -5.51
N PRO A 16 9.22 14.60 -4.57
CA PRO A 16 9.30 15.08 -3.20
C PRO A 16 10.66 14.76 -2.58
N SER A 17 11.08 15.57 -1.62
CA SER A 17 12.19 15.24 -0.73
C SER A 17 11.82 14.08 0.20
N ASP A 18 12.82 13.43 0.82
CA ASP A 18 12.59 12.27 1.68
C ASP A 18 11.62 12.56 2.84
N ASP A 19 11.64 13.80 3.37
CA ASP A 19 10.76 14.26 4.46
C ASP A 19 9.31 14.50 4.00
N GLU A 20 9.06 14.57 2.69
CA GLU A 20 7.74 14.80 2.08
C GLU A 20 7.08 13.50 1.58
N ILE A 21 7.78 12.35 1.67
CA ILE A 21 7.19 11.07 1.32
C ILE A 21 6.10 10.74 2.34
N PRO A 22 4.83 10.55 1.92
CA PRO A 22 3.74 10.29 2.83
C PRO A 22 3.98 9.00 3.61
N ALA A 23 3.53 8.99 4.87
CA ALA A 23 3.52 7.82 5.72
C ALA A 23 2.07 7.34 5.88
N PRO A 24 1.75 6.05 5.63
CA PRO A 24 0.43 5.54 5.91
C PRO A 24 0.13 5.64 7.42
N GLN A 25 -1.15 5.86 7.76
CA GLN A 25 -1.57 5.83 9.15
C GLN A 25 -1.50 4.40 9.69
N LEU A 26 -0.68 4.22 10.72
CA LEU A 26 -0.44 2.94 11.37
C LEU A 26 -0.88 3.03 12.84
N ARG A 27 -1.34 1.90 13.36
CA ARG A 27 -1.54 1.71 14.80
C ARG A 27 -0.96 0.38 15.26
N PRO A 28 -0.64 0.22 16.56
CA PRO A 28 -0.30 -1.10 17.10
C PRO A 28 -1.40 -2.09 16.78
N SER A 29 -1.04 -3.30 16.36
CA SER A 29 -1.98 -4.37 16.04
C SER A 29 -2.87 -4.69 17.25
N ARG A 30 -4.16 -4.94 17.00
CA ARG A 30 -5.13 -5.22 18.06
C ARG A 30 -5.89 -6.50 17.76
N LEU A 31 -6.04 -7.34 18.79
CA LEU A 31 -6.96 -8.47 18.73
C LEU A 31 -8.39 -7.96 18.60
N GLY A 32 -9.10 -8.51 17.62
CA GLY A 32 -10.53 -8.29 17.40
C GLY A 32 -11.23 -9.61 17.10
N ALA A 33 -12.54 -9.54 16.88
CA ALA A 33 -13.30 -10.71 16.47
C ALA A 33 -12.81 -11.20 15.09
N ARG A 34 -12.78 -12.52 14.89
CA ARG A 34 -12.39 -13.14 13.61
C ARG A 34 -13.19 -12.59 12.43
N GLY A 35 -14.50 -12.38 12.59
CA GLY A 35 -15.36 -11.82 11.54
C GLY A 35 -14.88 -10.44 11.09
N ASP A 36 -14.68 -9.53 12.05
CA ASP A 36 -14.22 -8.17 11.76
C ASP A 36 -12.85 -8.16 11.08
N GLY A 37 -11.94 -9.04 11.49
CA GLY A 37 -10.62 -9.17 10.85
C GLY A 37 -10.71 -9.62 9.40
N VAL A 38 -11.52 -10.65 9.12
CA VAL A 38 -11.75 -11.15 7.76
C VAL A 38 -12.41 -10.06 6.89
N ASP A 39 -13.43 -9.37 7.40
CA ASP A 39 -14.13 -8.32 6.66
C ASP A 39 -13.18 -7.17 6.32
N LYS A 40 -12.37 -6.71 7.28
CA LYS A 40 -11.33 -5.69 7.06
C LYS A 40 -10.33 -6.13 5.99
N GLN A 41 -9.87 -7.38 6.04
CA GLN A 41 -8.91 -7.89 5.07
C GLN A 41 -9.49 -7.89 3.65
N VAL A 42 -10.75 -8.31 3.49
CA VAL A 42 -11.43 -8.31 2.18
C VAL A 42 -11.52 -6.87 1.65
N ILE A 43 -11.91 -5.92 2.49
CA ILE A 43 -11.97 -4.49 2.12
C ILE A 43 -10.60 -3.98 1.69
N LEU A 44 -9.56 -4.24 2.51
CA LEU A 44 -8.19 -3.81 2.23
C LEU A 44 -7.67 -4.38 0.91
N ARG A 45 -7.90 -5.68 0.66
CA ARG A 45 -7.48 -6.34 -0.56
C ARG A 45 -8.19 -5.74 -1.77
N SER A 46 -9.52 -5.60 -1.73
CA SER A 46 -10.29 -5.03 -2.84
C SER A 46 -9.86 -3.60 -3.17
N LEU A 47 -9.56 -2.77 -2.16
CA LEU A 47 -9.06 -1.42 -2.38
C LEU A 47 -7.62 -1.41 -2.89
N ALA A 48 -6.77 -2.32 -2.42
CA ALA A 48 -5.41 -2.46 -2.94
C ALA A 48 -5.42 -2.81 -4.44
N GLU A 49 -6.31 -3.70 -4.88
CA GLU A 49 -6.48 -4.01 -6.30
C GLU A 49 -6.88 -2.78 -7.12
N GLN A 50 -7.84 -2.00 -6.62
CA GLN A 50 -8.24 -0.75 -7.26
C GLN A 50 -7.06 0.23 -7.35
N TYR A 51 -6.36 0.50 -6.25
CA TYR A 51 -5.27 1.47 -6.22
C TYR A 51 -4.05 1.03 -7.03
N VAL A 52 -3.73 -0.27 -7.08
CA VAL A 52 -2.68 -0.80 -7.96
C VAL A 52 -3.07 -0.60 -9.43
N SER A 53 -4.33 -0.88 -9.79
CA SER A 53 -4.81 -0.64 -11.15
C SER A 53 -4.79 0.85 -11.52
N GLU A 54 -5.19 1.73 -10.61
CA GLU A 54 -5.15 3.18 -10.81
C GLU A 54 -3.71 3.70 -10.90
N ALA A 55 -2.79 3.18 -10.08
CA ALA A 55 -1.38 3.56 -10.10
C ALA A 55 -0.71 3.17 -11.43
N ASN A 56 -0.95 1.94 -11.89
CA ASN A 56 -0.42 1.46 -13.16
C ASN A 56 -1.02 2.18 -14.39
N ALA A 57 -2.15 2.89 -14.24
CA ALA A 57 -2.67 3.77 -15.28
C ALA A 57 -1.99 5.16 -15.30
N VAL A 58 -1.29 5.54 -14.23
CA VAL A 58 -0.56 6.81 -14.09
C VAL A 58 0.94 6.66 -14.37
N ILE A 59 1.53 5.52 -14.02
CA ILE A 59 2.97 5.25 -14.22
C ILE A 59 3.26 5.13 -15.71
N GLU A 60 4.25 5.88 -16.20
CA GLU A 60 4.57 5.95 -17.63
C GLU A 60 5.36 4.74 -18.14
N ASP A 61 6.27 4.20 -17.30
CA ASP A 61 7.11 3.07 -17.66
C ASP A 61 6.46 1.75 -17.19
N PRO A 62 6.05 0.84 -18.10
CA PRO A 62 5.50 -0.45 -17.72
C PRO A 62 6.43 -1.32 -16.86
N ALA A 63 7.75 -1.10 -16.92
CA ALA A 63 8.71 -1.80 -16.07
C ALA A 63 8.62 -1.38 -14.59
N ASP A 64 8.00 -0.23 -14.32
CA ASP A 64 7.80 0.32 -12.97
C ASP A 64 6.40 0.03 -12.41
N HIS A 65 5.57 -0.72 -13.13
CA HIS A 65 4.24 -1.09 -12.67
C HIS A 65 4.29 -1.87 -11.34
N LEU A 66 3.32 -1.58 -10.49
CA LEU A 66 3.11 -2.29 -9.25
C LEU A 66 2.52 -3.66 -9.54
N GLU A 67 2.96 -4.65 -8.76
CA GLU A 67 2.36 -5.98 -8.72
C GLU A 67 1.57 -6.15 -7.43
N LEU A 68 0.41 -6.81 -7.52
CA LEU A 68 -0.38 -7.26 -6.39
C LEU A 68 -0.48 -8.79 -6.43
N ARG A 69 -0.05 -9.45 -5.36
CA ARG A 69 -0.13 -10.91 -5.23
C ARG A 69 -0.77 -11.30 -3.91
N ASP A 70 -1.74 -12.21 -3.99
CA ASP A 70 -2.30 -12.84 -2.79
C ASP A 70 -1.32 -13.92 -2.30
N GLU A 71 -1.10 -14.00 -0.99
CA GLU A 71 -0.36 -15.09 -0.35
C GLU A 71 -1.35 -16.05 0.31
N VAL A 72 -1.25 -17.34 -0.03
CA VAL A 72 -2.14 -18.38 0.47
C VAL A 72 -1.39 -19.28 1.43
N GLY A 73 -1.91 -19.44 2.65
CA GLY A 73 -1.38 -20.44 3.59
C GLY A 73 -1.82 -20.25 5.04
N GLY A 74 -1.89 -21.37 5.77
CA GLY A 74 -2.07 -21.38 7.22
C GLY A 74 -3.38 -20.75 7.71
N ASN A 75 -3.28 -20.03 8.82
CA ASN A 75 -4.36 -19.31 9.49
C ASN A 75 -4.29 -17.80 9.20
N GLU A 76 -3.83 -17.42 8.01
CA GLU A 76 -3.57 -16.04 7.64
C GLU A 76 -4.18 -15.72 6.28
N LEU A 77 -4.71 -14.50 6.15
CA LEU A 77 -5.07 -13.91 4.87
C LEU A 77 -4.08 -12.79 4.58
N ALA A 78 -3.38 -12.83 3.46
CA ALA A 78 -2.35 -11.86 3.16
C ALA A 78 -2.32 -11.50 1.68
N PHE A 79 -1.89 -10.27 1.41
CA PHE A 79 -1.49 -9.83 0.07
C PHE A 79 -0.21 -9.01 0.16
N VAL A 80 0.50 -8.96 -0.95
CA VAL A 80 1.73 -8.18 -1.11
C VAL A 80 1.58 -7.24 -2.29
N VAL A 81 1.89 -5.97 -2.06
CA VAL A 81 2.11 -5.00 -3.12
C VAL A 81 3.62 -4.80 -3.27
N SER A 82 4.13 -4.91 -4.48
CA SER A 82 5.55 -4.69 -4.78
C SER A 82 5.75 -3.68 -5.89
N CYS A 83 6.82 -2.92 -5.79
CA CYS A 83 7.30 -1.97 -6.78
C CYS A 83 8.83 -2.03 -6.80
N ARG A 84 9.42 -2.47 -7.91
CA ARG A 84 10.86 -2.80 -8.01
C ARG A 84 11.30 -3.75 -6.87
N ASP A 85 12.30 -3.37 -6.09
CA ASP A 85 12.84 -4.09 -4.93
C ASP A 85 12.13 -3.76 -3.60
N HIS A 86 11.11 -2.90 -3.63
CA HIS A 86 10.31 -2.53 -2.47
C HIS A 86 8.99 -3.28 -2.42
N LEU A 87 8.56 -3.62 -1.21
CA LEU A 87 7.30 -4.31 -0.98
C LEU A 87 6.65 -3.92 0.34
N ALA A 88 5.34 -4.07 0.38
CA ALA A 88 4.56 -4.06 1.61
C ALA A 88 3.65 -5.29 1.62
N ARG A 89 3.75 -6.07 2.69
CA ARG A 89 2.87 -7.19 2.98
C ARG A 89 1.83 -6.77 3.98
N VAL A 90 0.56 -6.92 3.64
CA VAL A 90 -0.59 -6.65 4.53
C VAL A 90 -1.26 -7.98 4.81
N SER A 91 -1.38 -8.33 6.08
CA SER A 91 -1.98 -9.57 6.49
C SER A 91 -2.94 -9.43 7.66
N THR A 92 -3.79 -10.44 7.80
CA THR A 92 -4.65 -10.67 8.94
C THR A 92 -4.42 -12.08 9.42
N LEU A 93 -3.85 -12.22 10.62
CA LEU A 93 -3.66 -13.50 11.30
C LEU A 93 -4.94 -13.85 12.06
N ILE A 94 -5.37 -15.09 11.95
CA ILE A 94 -6.63 -15.60 12.51
C ILE A 94 -6.31 -16.69 13.52
N GLU A 95 -6.73 -16.50 14.77
CA GLU A 95 -6.54 -17.46 15.85
C GLU A 95 -7.88 -17.78 16.51
N ALA A 96 -8.40 -18.98 16.24
CA ALA A 96 -9.70 -19.46 16.73
C ALA A 96 -10.85 -18.47 16.44
N ASP A 97 -11.27 -17.70 17.44
CA ASP A 97 -12.34 -16.69 17.39
C ASP A 97 -11.83 -15.25 17.28
N THR A 98 -10.50 -15.06 17.26
CA THR A 98 -9.83 -13.76 17.17
C THR A 98 -9.08 -13.59 15.86
N ALA A 99 -8.79 -12.33 15.52
CA ALA A 99 -7.89 -11.96 14.44
C ALA A 99 -7.19 -10.63 14.75
N TYR A 100 -6.03 -10.40 14.15
CA TYR A 100 -5.33 -9.11 14.18
C TYR A 100 -4.62 -8.84 12.85
N GLY A 101 -4.55 -7.57 12.47
CA GLY A 101 -3.86 -7.14 11.26
C GLY A 101 -2.36 -6.99 11.48
N GLN A 102 -1.60 -7.06 10.40
CA GLN A 102 -0.17 -6.74 10.38
C GLN A 102 0.22 -6.12 9.05
N ILE A 103 1.15 -5.17 9.09
CA ILE A 103 1.89 -4.70 7.92
C ILE A 103 3.39 -4.93 8.12
N ILE A 104 4.06 -5.42 7.07
CA ILE A 104 5.51 -5.62 7.04
C ILE A 104 6.06 -4.95 5.78
N SER A 105 7.00 -4.02 5.97
CA SER A 105 7.76 -3.38 4.90
C SER A 105 9.09 -2.91 5.47
N ALA A 106 10.17 -2.99 4.69
CA ALA A 106 11.47 -2.43 5.07
C ALA A 106 11.42 -0.90 5.21
N ASP A 107 10.43 -0.26 4.58
CA ASP A 107 10.27 1.19 4.49
C ASP A 107 9.34 1.77 5.58
N LEU A 108 8.91 0.92 6.54
CA LEU A 108 8.02 1.27 7.65
C LEU A 108 8.65 0.85 8.99
N PRO A 109 8.20 1.45 10.13
CA PRO A 109 8.67 1.06 11.46
C PRO A 109 8.48 -0.45 11.72
N GLY A 110 9.52 -1.12 12.24
CA GLY A 110 9.56 -2.59 12.35
C GLY A 110 9.84 -3.18 13.73
N ALA A 111 9.79 -2.38 14.81
CA ALA A 111 10.11 -2.87 16.16
C ALA A 111 8.96 -3.66 16.81
N GLU A 112 7.71 -3.40 16.43
CA GLU A 112 6.50 -4.04 16.97
C GLU A 112 5.50 -4.37 15.85
N ALA A 113 4.49 -5.20 16.14
CA ALA A 113 3.42 -5.49 15.18
C ALA A 113 2.49 -4.26 15.04
N TYR A 114 2.50 -3.65 13.85
CA TYR A 114 1.59 -2.58 13.46
C TYR A 114 0.63 -3.06 12.38
N GLU A 115 -0.54 -2.43 12.30
CA GLU A 115 -1.51 -2.59 11.22
C GLU A 115 -1.88 -1.23 10.63
N LEU A 116 -2.38 -1.24 9.39
CA LEU A 116 -3.04 -0.05 8.83
C LEU A 116 -4.22 0.32 9.74
N GLU A 117 -4.33 1.61 10.09
CA GLU A 117 -5.41 2.06 10.98
C GLU A 117 -6.80 1.78 10.39
N GLY A 118 -6.90 1.93 9.06
CA GLY A 118 -8.06 1.62 8.25
C GLY A 118 -7.73 1.64 6.74
N PRO A 119 -8.73 1.38 5.88
CA PRO A 119 -8.53 1.34 4.43
C PRO A 119 -8.08 2.66 3.81
N GLU A 120 -8.39 3.78 4.46
CA GLU A 120 -7.96 5.14 4.11
C GLU A 120 -6.43 5.33 4.16
N ALA A 121 -5.69 4.44 4.83
CA ALA A 121 -4.23 4.47 4.86
C ALA A 121 -3.57 3.84 3.62
N LEU A 122 -4.32 3.08 2.80
CA LEU A 122 -3.78 2.41 1.60
C LEU A 122 -3.21 3.39 0.55
N PRO A 123 -3.87 4.50 0.20
CA PRO A 123 -3.33 5.49 -0.75
C PRO A 123 -1.90 5.94 -0.40
N ASP A 124 -1.65 6.26 0.87
CA ASP A 124 -0.35 6.70 1.34
C ASP A 124 0.68 5.56 1.30
N LEU A 125 0.27 4.32 1.61
CA LEU A 125 1.13 3.15 1.47
C LEU A 125 1.58 2.96 0.00
N ILE A 126 0.65 3.04 -0.94
CA ILE A 126 0.93 2.84 -2.37
C ILE A 126 1.82 3.96 -2.90
N ILE A 127 1.51 5.23 -2.60
CA ILE A 127 2.34 6.38 -3.00
C ILE A 127 3.75 6.25 -2.40
N ARG A 128 3.84 5.88 -1.12
CA ARG A 128 5.12 5.66 -0.45
C ARG A 128 5.95 4.63 -1.18
N LEU A 129 5.38 3.45 -1.49
CA LEU A 129 6.07 2.37 -2.22
C LEU A 129 6.67 2.87 -3.54
N CYS A 130 5.91 3.64 -4.33
CA CYS A 130 6.41 4.21 -5.57
C CYS A 130 7.61 5.14 -5.33
N LEU A 131 7.49 6.04 -4.35
CA LEU A 131 8.51 7.06 -4.09
C LEU A 131 9.79 6.47 -3.50
N VAL A 132 9.69 5.52 -2.56
CA VAL A 132 10.87 4.85 -1.97
C VAL A 132 11.57 3.98 -3.01
N ALA A 133 10.82 3.36 -3.93
CA ALA A 133 11.36 2.67 -5.09
C ALA A 133 11.97 3.62 -6.14
N GLY A 134 11.86 4.93 -5.95
CA GLY A 134 12.46 5.95 -6.81
C GLY A 134 11.74 6.10 -8.16
N LEU A 135 10.42 5.87 -8.21
CA LEU A 135 9.63 6.10 -9.41
C LEU A 135 9.52 7.59 -9.71
N GLN A 136 9.59 7.93 -10.99
CA GLN A 136 9.40 9.27 -11.51
C GLN A 136 8.81 9.20 -12.91
N ASN A 137 7.75 9.98 -13.15
CA ASN A 137 7.28 10.20 -14.50
C ASN A 137 8.09 11.33 -15.13
N LYS A 138 8.18 11.35 -16.47
CA LYS A 138 8.82 12.48 -17.16
C LYS A 138 7.97 13.72 -16.88
N ARG A 139 8.61 14.84 -16.50
CA ARG A 139 7.89 16.12 -16.42
C ARG A 139 7.23 16.37 -17.77
N THR A 140 5.90 16.39 -17.80
CA THR A 140 5.18 16.96 -18.93
C THR A 140 5.53 18.45 -18.92
N THR A 141 6.44 18.88 -19.79
CA THR A 141 6.60 20.30 -20.10
C THR A 141 5.26 20.79 -20.63
N GLN A 142 4.47 21.44 -19.77
CA GLN A 142 3.38 22.28 -20.23
C GLN A 142 4.01 23.37 -21.10
N LEU A 143 3.89 23.22 -22.42
CA LEU A 143 4.09 24.33 -23.34
C LEU A 143 3.04 25.39 -22.99
N SER A 144 3.55 26.53 -22.55
CA SER A 144 2.84 27.79 -22.28
C SER A 144 1.89 28.21 -23.39
#